data_AF-A0A2R6I740-F1
#
_entry.id   AF-A0A2R6I740-F1
#
_cell.length_a   1.000
_cell.length_b   1.000
_cell.length_c   1.000
_cell.angle_alpha   90.00
_cell.angle_beta   90.00
_cell.angle_gamma   90.00
#
_symmetry.space_group_name_H-M   'P 1'
#
loop_
_entity.id
_entity.type
_entity.pdbx_description
1 polymer ?
#
loop_
_entity_poly.entity_id
_entity_poly.type
_entity_poly.pdbx_seq_one_letter_code
_entity_poly.pdbx_strand_id
1 'polypeptide(L)'
;ARHEAWLTATFRRLDQQYGYLEERTPISRRDELLAASDDSLRRVEIQRFAERVTERYRNRFDAPLVLVPCSARKPYSESQSHGQFHDAINYRAHKVSMTSPIGVVPQELELTYPAQHYDSVVTGRWTETEIEFVASVLARYLAATDYPRHVAHVPPGGYADIVERAASEAGVDFEFTVADHPTTDESLAALRETLAGEPRYRKREREHNTVRAVADYQFGAGAGRDHARGAGDDLLGEIGTEGRYPSLRVTEGDEQLATLVPQYGTLALTLAGGRRWLESPVPAKRVGIDGFVPEGSVLAPGVLDADPSIRVGDEVVVEGPRAFAVGKAAMHGDEMARSARGIAVDVRHSEER
;
A
#
# COMPACT_ATOMS: atom_id res chain seq x y z
N ALA A 1 -22.62 -16.93 -2.89
CA ALA A 1 -23.08 -16.29 -4.15
C ALA A 1 -23.58 -17.28 -5.20
N ARG A 2 -22.90 -18.42 -5.44
CA ARG A 2 -23.15 -19.30 -6.61
C ARG A 2 -24.17 -20.44 -6.43
N HIS A 3 -24.94 -20.45 -5.33
CA HIS A 3 -25.93 -21.50 -5.05
C HIS A 3 -27.25 -21.27 -5.79
N GLU A 4 -27.76 -20.03 -5.79
CA GLU A 4 -29.00 -19.63 -6.47
C GLU A 4 -28.79 -18.31 -7.21
N ALA A 5 -29.53 -18.10 -8.30
CA ALA A 5 -29.36 -16.93 -9.18
C ALA A 5 -29.52 -15.59 -8.43
N TRP A 6 -30.51 -15.50 -7.54
CA TRP A 6 -30.76 -14.27 -6.78
C TRP A 6 -29.63 -13.95 -5.80
N LEU A 7 -28.89 -14.94 -5.28
CA LEU A 7 -27.74 -14.70 -4.41
C LEU A 7 -26.59 -14.02 -5.15
N THR A 8 -26.34 -14.38 -6.41
CA THR A 8 -25.36 -13.69 -7.26
C THR A 8 -25.83 -12.28 -7.58
N ALA A 9 -27.13 -12.09 -7.85
CA ALA A 9 -27.69 -10.76 -8.09
C ALA A 9 -27.57 -9.85 -6.86
N THR A 10 -27.90 -10.35 -5.67
CA THR A 10 -27.74 -9.61 -4.40
C THR A 10 -26.29 -9.25 -4.15
N PHE A 11 -25.37 -10.20 -4.30
CA PHE A 11 -23.93 -9.95 -4.12
C PHE A 11 -23.43 -8.84 -5.05
N ARG A 12 -23.74 -8.90 -6.35
CA ARG A 12 -23.33 -7.86 -7.31
C ARG A 12 -23.99 -6.50 -7.09
N ARG A 13 -25.23 -6.47 -6.59
CA ARG A 13 -25.89 -5.20 -6.19
C ARG A 13 -25.22 -4.58 -4.97
N LEU A 14 -24.77 -5.39 -4.02
CA LEU A 14 -23.98 -4.90 -2.88
C LEU A 14 -22.63 -4.35 -3.35
N ASP A 15 -21.93 -5.04 -4.26
CA ASP A 15 -20.65 -4.56 -4.83
C ASP A 15 -20.80 -3.21 -5.55
N GLN A 16 -21.98 -2.87 -6.08
CA GLN A 16 -22.27 -1.57 -6.68
C GLN A 16 -22.40 -0.43 -5.65
N GLN A 17 -22.48 -0.75 -4.36
CA GLN A 17 -22.56 0.22 -3.26
C GLN A 17 -21.17 0.48 -2.65
N TYR A 18 -20.18 0.79 -3.50
CA TYR A 18 -18.78 0.91 -3.09
C TYR A 18 -18.59 1.82 -1.87
N GLY A 19 -19.12 3.06 -1.89
CA GLY A 19 -18.95 3.99 -0.78
C GLY A 19 -19.46 3.47 0.57
N TYR A 20 -20.59 2.76 0.58
CA TYR A 20 -21.13 2.13 1.79
C TYR A 20 -20.24 1.00 2.31
N LEU A 21 -19.73 0.16 1.40
CA LEU A 21 -18.85 -0.96 1.76
C LEU A 21 -17.45 -0.49 2.15
N GLU A 22 -16.91 0.50 1.44
CA GLU A 22 -15.57 1.06 1.65
C GLU A 22 -15.44 1.63 3.06
N GLU A 23 -16.42 2.43 3.46
CA GLU A 23 -16.48 3.03 4.79
C GLU A 23 -16.39 1.99 5.92
N ARG A 24 -16.98 0.82 5.70
CA ARG A 24 -17.13 -0.26 6.70
C ARG A 24 -16.09 -1.37 6.56
N THR A 25 -15.24 -1.30 5.55
CA THR A 25 -14.22 -2.31 5.30
C THR A 25 -12.91 -1.93 6.00
N PRO A 26 -12.36 -2.78 6.88
CA PRO A 26 -11.07 -2.51 7.51
C PRO A 26 -9.94 -2.29 6.51
N ILE A 27 -8.92 -1.51 6.89
CA ILE A 27 -7.74 -1.30 6.03
C ILE A 27 -6.82 -2.52 5.97
N SER A 28 -6.95 -3.44 6.94
CA SER A 28 -6.26 -4.72 6.94
C SER A 28 -7.06 -5.78 7.69
N ARG A 29 -6.80 -7.05 7.38
CA ARG A 29 -7.43 -8.22 8.04
C ARG A 29 -6.36 -9.29 8.29
N ARG A 30 -6.63 -10.16 9.27
CA ARG A 30 -5.78 -11.33 9.57
C ARG A 30 -5.93 -12.43 8.53
N ASP A 31 -7.14 -12.59 8.01
CA ASP A 31 -7.47 -13.64 7.06
C ASP A 31 -7.00 -13.30 5.65
N GLU A 32 -6.64 -14.35 4.92
CA GLU A 32 -6.25 -14.26 3.52
C GLU A 32 -7.41 -13.80 2.62
N LEU A 33 -7.09 -12.94 1.66
CA LEU A 33 -8.00 -12.54 0.59
C LEU A 33 -7.89 -13.53 -0.57
N LEU A 34 -8.79 -14.51 -0.60
CA LEU A 34 -8.88 -15.43 -1.75
C LEU A 34 -9.59 -14.76 -2.93
N ALA A 35 -8.87 -14.63 -4.04
CA ALA A 35 -9.36 -14.14 -5.33
C ALA A 35 -9.56 -15.31 -6.30
N ALA A 36 -10.78 -15.83 -6.30
CA ALA A 36 -11.15 -17.02 -7.07
C ALA A 36 -12.17 -16.74 -8.20
N SER A 37 -12.53 -15.48 -8.44
CA SER A 37 -13.44 -15.08 -9.52
C SER A 37 -13.27 -13.61 -9.88
N ASP A 38 -13.71 -13.20 -11.07
CA ASP A 38 -13.72 -11.80 -11.51
C ASP A 38 -14.45 -10.86 -10.55
N ASP A 39 -15.46 -11.33 -9.80
CA ASP A 39 -16.13 -10.48 -8.83
C ASP A 39 -15.17 -10.06 -7.69
N SER A 40 -14.08 -10.80 -7.44
CA SER A 40 -13.04 -10.42 -6.48
C SER A 40 -12.31 -9.14 -6.85
N LEU A 41 -12.27 -8.77 -8.14
CA LEU A 41 -11.68 -7.49 -8.61
C LEU A 41 -12.49 -6.28 -8.12
N ARG A 42 -13.76 -6.47 -7.74
CA ARG A 42 -14.65 -5.43 -7.19
C ARG A 42 -14.59 -5.32 -5.67
N ARG A 43 -13.81 -6.18 -5.00
CA ARG A 43 -13.65 -6.07 -3.55
C ARG A 43 -13.02 -4.74 -3.19
N VAL A 44 -13.54 -4.14 -2.12
CA VAL A 44 -13.05 -2.87 -1.58
C VAL A 44 -11.54 -2.91 -1.37
N GLU A 45 -11.00 -3.99 -0.82
CA GLU A 45 -9.58 -4.08 -0.50
C GLU A 45 -8.70 -4.02 -1.77
N ILE A 46 -9.18 -4.58 -2.88
CA ILE A 46 -8.51 -4.56 -4.18
C ILE A 46 -8.58 -3.17 -4.79
N GLN A 47 -9.79 -2.61 -4.90
CA GLN A 47 -9.99 -1.30 -5.50
C GLN A 47 -9.29 -0.20 -4.69
N ARG A 48 -9.44 -0.19 -3.37
CA ARG A 48 -8.76 0.76 -2.48
C ARG A 48 -7.25 0.68 -2.62
N PHE A 49 -6.66 -0.51 -2.72
CA PHE A 49 -5.21 -0.63 -2.90
C PHE A 49 -4.79 -0.03 -4.24
N ALA A 50 -5.46 -0.38 -5.33
CA ALA A 50 -5.18 0.15 -6.67
C ALA A 50 -5.36 1.69 -6.73
N GLU A 51 -6.43 2.22 -6.15
CA GLU A 51 -6.68 3.67 -6.02
C GLU A 51 -5.55 4.34 -5.25
N ARG A 52 -5.20 3.83 -4.06
CA ARG A 52 -4.14 4.43 -3.23
C ARG A 52 -2.76 4.35 -3.87
N VAL A 53 -2.42 3.24 -4.55
CA VAL A 53 -1.17 3.13 -5.31
C VAL A 53 -1.14 4.13 -6.47
N THR A 54 -2.24 4.33 -7.18
CA THR A 54 -2.23 5.22 -8.35
C THR A 54 -2.42 6.70 -8.00
N GLU A 55 -2.99 7.03 -6.84
CA GLU A 55 -3.29 8.40 -6.44
C GLU A 55 -2.33 8.96 -5.39
N ARG A 56 -1.72 8.10 -4.57
CA ARG A 56 -0.93 8.52 -3.40
C ARG A 56 0.55 8.18 -3.51
N TYR A 57 0.89 7.04 -4.09
CA TYR A 57 2.29 6.62 -4.23
C TYR A 57 3.07 7.62 -5.10
N ARG A 58 4.33 7.84 -4.72
CA ARG A 58 5.29 8.60 -5.52
C ARG A 58 6.52 7.76 -5.76
N ASN A 59 6.97 7.73 -7.00
CA ASN A 59 8.31 7.23 -7.31
C ASN A 59 9.34 8.14 -6.61
N ARG A 60 10.28 7.51 -5.90
CA ARG A 60 11.39 8.16 -5.19
C ARG A 60 12.75 7.62 -5.65
N PHE A 61 12.78 7.00 -6.82
CA PHE A 61 13.98 6.49 -7.44
C PHE A 61 14.25 7.26 -8.73
N ASP A 62 15.49 7.72 -8.89
CA ASP A 62 16.01 8.23 -10.17
C ASP A 62 16.39 7.08 -11.14
N ALA A 63 16.17 5.83 -10.72
CA ALA A 63 16.52 4.63 -11.47
C ALA A 63 15.38 4.19 -12.42
N PRO A 64 15.67 3.44 -13.49
CA PRO A 64 14.65 2.85 -14.37
C PRO A 64 13.58 2.04 -13.63
N LEU A 65 12.38 1.96 -14.21
CA LEU A 65 11.35 1.01 -13.79
C LEU A 65 11.66 -0.38 -14.34
N VAL A 66 11.55 -1.41 -13.51
CA VAL A 66 11.50 -2.82 -13.93
C VAL A 66 10.21 -3.46 -13.43
N LEU A 67 9.34 -3.83 -14.37
CA LEU A 67 8.15 -4.65 -14.10
C LEU A 67 8.53 -6.12 -14.03
N VAL A 68 8.08 -6.81 -12.98
CA VAL A 68 8.28 -8.27 -12.79
C VAL A 68 6.94 -8.96 -12.50
N PRO A 69 6.80 -10.26 -12.78
CA PRO A 69 5.62 -11.00 -12.36
C PRO A 69 5.58 -11.18 -10.84
N CYS A 70 4.38 -11.41 -10.30
CA CYS A 70 4.21 -11.80 -8.91
C CYS A 70 4.81 -13.19 -8.61
N SER A 71 4.81 -13.55 -7.32
CA SER A 71 5.14 -14.90 -6.87
C SER A 71 4.09 -15.44 -5.90
N ALA A 72 3.98 -16.76 -5.80
CA ALA A 72 3.06 -17.41 -4.87
C ALA A 72 3.45 -17.12 -3.42
N ARG A 73 4.75 -17.15 -3.11
CA ARG A 73 5.28 -16.83 -1.78
C ARG A 73 5.25 -15.32 -1.55
N LYS A 74 4.55 -14.89 -0.49
CA LYS A 74 4.48 -13.49 -0.04
C LYS A 74 5.14 -13.33 1.34
N PRO A 75 5.76 -12.18 1.64
CA PRO A 75 6.00 -11.06 0.72
C PRO A 75 6.92 -11.45 -0.43
N TYR A 76 6.79 -10.77 -1.58
CA TYR A 76 7.44 -11.22 -2.81
C TYR A 76 8.96 -11.31 -2.68
N SER A 77 9.59 -10.37 -1.95
CA SER A 77 11.03 -10.38 -1.67
C SER A 77 11.56 -11.65 -0.98
N GLU A 78 10.71 -12.46 -0.35
CA GLU A 78 11.09 -13.76 0.24
C GLU A 78 10.99 -14.93 -0.75
N SER A 79 10.49 -14.71 -1.96
CA SER A 79 10.38 -15.75 -2.97
C SER A 79 11.69 -15.93 -3.74
N GLN A 80 11.96 -17.17 -4.18
CA GLN A 80 13.17 -17.52 -4.93
C GLN A 80 13.31 -16.68 -6.22
N SER A 81 12.23 -16.53 -6.98
CA SER A 81 12.23 -15.76 -8.23
C SER A 81 12.59 -14.28 -7.99
N HIS A 82 12.00 -13.66 -6.97
CA HIS A 82 12.32 -12.27 -6.63
C HIS A 82 13.71 -12.09 -6.07
N GLY A 83 14.29 -13.11 -5.43
CA GLY A 83 15.72 -13.13 -5.08
C GLY A 83 16.59 -13.05 -6.34
N GLN A 84 16.29 -13.86 -7.35
CA GLN A 84 17.02 -13.84 -8.63
C GLN A 84 16.84 -12.53 -9.39
N PHE A 85 15.63 -11.97 -9.41
CA PHE A 85 15.38 -10.64 -9.98
C PHE A 85 16.16 -9.57 -9.23
N HIS A 86 16.20 -9.62 -7.89
CA HIS A 86 16.97 -8.69 -7.08
C HIS A 86 18.47 -8.77 -7.40
N ASP A 87 19.01 -9.98 -7.55
CA ASP A 87 20.42 -10.19 -7.88
C ASP A 87 20.77 -9.69 -9.30
N ALA A 88 19.85 -9.84 -10.25
CA ALA A 88 20.00 -9.32 -11.60
C ALA A 88 19.91 -7.79 -11.66
N ILE A 89 18.92 -7.20 -10.97
CA ILE A 89 18.73 -5.75 -10.89
C ILE A 89 19.85 -5.08 -10.09
N ASN A 90 20.27 -5.68 -8.99
CA ASN A 90 21.39 -5.24 -8.15
C ASN A 90 21.34 -3.75 -7.79
N TYR A 91 20.20 -3.29 -7.28
CA TYR A 91 19.92 -1.90 -6.90
C TYR A 91 20.06 -0.88 -8.05
N ARG A 92 19.98 -1.31 -9.32
CA ARG A 92 20.06 -0.43 -10.49
C ARG A 92 18.72 0.00 -11.09
N ALA A 93 17.61 -0.51 -10.54
CA ALA A 93 16.27 -0.20 -11.02
C ALA A 93 15.24 -0.31 -9.89
N HIS A 94 14.18 0.47 -9.99
CA HIS A 94 13.01 0.31 -9.14
C HIS A 94 12.19 -0.89 -9.61
N LYS A 95 12.10 -1.91 -8.74
CA LYS A 95 11.32 -3.13 -8.99
C LYS A 95 9.86 -2.94 -8.60
N VAL A 96 8.95 -3.21 -9.53
CA VAL A 96 7.50 -3.17 -9.32
C VAL A 96 6.89 -4.48 -9.80
N SER A 97 6.08 -5.13 -8.96
CA SER A 97 5.42 -6.39 -9.31
C SER A 97 4.06 -6.14 -9.96
N MET A 98 3.73 -6.88 -11.00
CA MET A 98 2.37 -6.96 -11.55
C MET A 98 1.66 -8.22 -11.10
N THR A 99 0.36 -8.12 -10.79
CA THR A 99 -0.44 -9.27 -10.39
C THR A 99 -1.95 -9.07 -10.60
N SER A 100 -2.67 -10.16 -10.83
CA SER A 100 -4.12 -10.23 -10.59
C SER A 100 -4.32 -10.83 -9.18
N PRO A 101 -5.24 -10.30 -8.36
CA PRO A 101 -6.25 -9.28 -8.67
C PRO A 101 -5.83 -7.83 -8.38
N ILE A 102 -4.62 -7.57 -7.89
CA ILE A 102 -4.29 -6.29 -7.24
C ILE A 102 -3.91 -5.19 -8.23
N GLY A 103 -3.32 -5.54 -9.37
CA GLY A 103 -2.76 -4.57 -10.31
C GLY A 103 -1.24 -4.47 -10.16
N VAL A 104 -0.80 -3.35 -9.58
CA VAL A 104 0.61 -2.95 -9.50
C VAL A 104 1.05 -2.82 -8.05
N VAL A 105 2.21 -3.40 -7.70
CA VAL A 105 2.76 -3.40 -6.34
C VAL A 105 4.22 -2.93 -6.36
N PRO A 106 4.48 -1.65 -6.05
CA PRO A 106 5.85 -1.17 -5.80
C PRO A 106 6.52 -1.95 -4.67
N GLN A 107 7.84 -2.16 -4.75
CA GLN A 107 8.56 -3.00 -3.77
C GLN A 107 8.44 -2.50 -2.32
N GLU A 108 8.20 -1.21 -2.13
CA GLU A 108 7.98 -0.57 -0.84
C GLU A 108 6.66 -0.96 -0.20
N LEU A 109 5.66 -1.31 -1.02
CA LEU A 109 4.31 -1.64 -0.60
C LEU A 109 4.04 -3.15 -0.59
N GLU A 110 5.05 -3.99 -0.78
CA GLU A 110 4.87 -5.46 -0.83
C GLU A 110 4.29 -6.04 0.47
N LEU A 111 4.57 -5.41 1.62
CA LEU A 111 4.04 -5.80 2.93
C LEU A 111 2.62 -5.26 3.18
N THR A 112 2.22 -4.27 2.39
CA THR A 112 0.98 -3.52 2.62
C THR A 112 -0.21 -4.37 2.23
N TYR A 113 -1.18 -4.51 3.13
CA TYR A 113 -2.40 -5.24 2.82
C TYR A 113 -3.16 -4.61 1.63
N PRO A 114 -3.64 -5.40 0.64
CA PRO A 114 -3.67 -6.87 0.60
C PRO A 114 -2.49 -7.53 -0.14
N ALA A 115 -1.46 -6.81 -0.60
CA ALA A 115 -0.36 -7.34 -1.41
C ALA A 115 0.35 -8.56 -0.78
N GLN A 116 0.55 -8.53 0.54
CA GLN A 116 1.13 -9.67 1.27
C GLN A 116 0.12 -10.79 1.60
N HIS A 117 -1.19 -10.52 1.52
CA HIS A 117 -2.25 -11.32 2.16
C HIS A 117 -3.33 -11.82 1.21
N TYR A 118 -3.12 -11.76 -0.10
CA TYR A 118 -4.04 -12.35 -1.05
C TYR A 118 -3.58 -13.76 -1.45
N ASP A 119 -4.50 -14.55 -1.98
CA ASP A 119 -4.20 -15.69 -2.84
C ASP A 119 -5.07 -15.61 -4.09
N SER A 120 -4.61 -16.21 -5.18
CA SER A 120 -5.30 -16.16 -6.47
C SER A 120 -5.27 -17.53 -7.12
N VAL A 121 -6.36 -17.91 -7.78
CA VAL A 121 -6.41 -19.18 -8.51
C VAL A 121 -5.61 -19.06 -9.81
N VAL A 122 -4.33 -19.43 -9.77
CA VAL A 122 -3.44 -19.34 -10.93
C VAL A 122 -3.67 -20.52 -11.86
N THR A 123 -4.27 -20.26 -13.02
CA THR A 123 -4.45 -21.25 -14.09
C THR A 123 -3.50 -21.05 -15.27
N GLY A 124 -2.70 -19.97 -15.23
CA GLY A 124 -1.88 -19.50 -16.36
C GLY A 124 -2.71 -18.82 -17.46
N ARG A 125 -4.03 -18.72 -17.31
CA ARG A 125 -4.91 -18.01 -18.23
C ARG A 125 -5.35 -16.69 -17.62
N TRP A 126 -5.24 -15.63 -18.41
CA TRP A 126 -5.73 -14.30 -18.10
C TRP A 126 -7.06 -14.09 -18.81
N THR A 127 -8.08 -13.67 -18.08
CA THR A 127 -9.34 -13.23 -18.68
C THR A 127 -9.23 -11.79 -19.19
N GLU A 128 -10.08 -11.41 -20.14
CA GLU A 128 -10.14 -10.01 -20.61
C GLU A 128 -10.43 -9.04 -19.46
N THR A 129 -11.30 -9.42 -18.51
CA THR A 129 -11.59 -8.61 -17.32
C THR A 129 -10.34 -8.34 -16.49
N GLU A 130 -9.49 -9.35 -16.29
CA GLU A 130 -8.25 -9.21 -15.53
C GLU A 130 -7.22 -8.36 -16.30
N ILE A 131 -7.09 -8.58 -17.61
CA ILE A 131 -6.19 -7.80 -18.46
C ILE A 131 -6.60 -6.33 -18.44
N GLU A 132 -7.87 -6.03 -18.68
CA GLU A 132 -8.42 -4.67 -18.65
C GLU A 132 -8.19 -4.01 -17.29
N PHE A 133 -8.49 -4.71 -16.19
CA PHE A 133 -8.31 -4.18 -14.85
C PHE A 133 -6.83 -3.86 -14.58
N VAL A 134 -5.92 -4.82 -14.74
CA VAL A 134 -4.50 -4.61 -14.42
C VAL A 134 -3.86 -3.59 -15.36
N ALA A 135 -4.22 -3.60 -16.66
CA ALA A 135 -3.73 -2.60 -17.61
C ALA A 135 -4.18 -1.19 -17.24
N SER A 136 -5.43 -1.00 -16.83
CA SER A 136 -5.93 0.31 -16.38
C SER A 136 -5.20 0.82 -15.12
N VAL A 137 -4.92 -0.07 -14.16
CA VAL A 137 -4.16 0.28 -12.96
C VAL A 137 -2.71 0.63 -13.32
N LEU A 138 -2.09 -0.14 -14.21
CA LEU A 138 -0.73 0.13 -14.67
C LEU A 138 -0.63 1.43 -15.47
N ALA A 139 -1.57 1.74 -16.36
CA ALA A 139 -1.59 2.99 -17.10
C ALA A 139 -1.70 4.19 -16.16
N ARG A 140 -2.61 4.13 -15.16
CA ARG A 140 -2.73 5.15 -14.12
C ARG A 140 -1.45 5.29 -13.29
N TYR A 141 -0.80 4.18 -12.96
CA TYR A 141 0.46 4.19 -12.22
C TYR A 141 1.55 4.90 -13.02
N LEU A 142 1.74 4.51 -14.29
CA LEU A 142 2.73 5.11 -15.19
C LEU A 142 2.46 6.61 -15.41
N ALA A 143 1.20 7.03 -15.54
CA ALA A 143 0.86 8.45 -15.66
C ALA A 143 1.15 9.26 -14.38
N ALA A 144 1.17 8.60 -13.21
CA ALA A 144 1.40 9.25 -11.92
C ALA A 144 2.87 9.21 -11.46
N THR A 145 3.74 8.49 -12.18
CA THR A 145 5.15 8.29 -11.83
C THR A 145 6.06 8.62 -13.00
N ASP A 146 7.13 9.37 -12.76
CA ASP A 146 8.14 9.63 -13.76
C ASP A 146 9.29 8.63 -13.62
N TYR A 147 9.70 8.02 -14.72
CA TYR A 147 10.86 7.12 -14.80
C TYR A 147 11.69 7.47 -16.03
N PRO A 148 13.03 7.46 -15.92
CA PRO A 148 13.88 7.76 -17.08
C PRO A 148 13.78 6.70 -18.17
N ARG A 149 13.36 5.48 -17.83
CA ARG A 149 13.30 4.32 -18.71
C ARG A 149 12.40 3.24 -18.13
N HIS A 150 11.77 2.44 -19.00
CA HIS A 150 10.85 1.37 -18.61
C HIS A 150 11.29 0.02 -19.18
N VAL A 151 11.43 -0.97 -18.30
CA VAL A 151 11.85 -2.34 -18.63
C VAL A 151 10.76 -3.32 -18.18
N ALA A 152 10.36 -4.21 -19.08
CA ALA A 152 9.40 -5.27 -18.81
C ALA A 152 10.14 -6.62 -18.71
N HIS A 153 10.27 -7.12 -17.49
CA HIS A 153 10.83 -8.44 -17.21
C HIS A 153 9.71 -9.42 -16.84
N VAL A 154 8.79 -9.61 -17.78
CA VAL A 154 7.56 -10.40 -17.61
C VAL A 154 7.46 -11.47 -18.70
N PRO A 155 6.85 -12.64 -18.42
CA PRO A 155 6.71 -13.68 -19.43
C PRO A 155 5.81 -13.22 -20.60
N PRO A 156 5.99 -13.80 -21.80
CA PRO A 156 5.12 -13.53 -22.94
C PRO A 156 3.66 -13.95 -22.67
N GLY A 157 2.72 -13.39 -23.44
CA GLY A 157 1.28 -13.59 -23.26
C GLY A 157 0.70 -12.62 -22.22
N GLY A 158 -0.20 -13.09 -21.35
CA GLY A 158 -1.07 -12.20 -20.56
C GLY A 158 -0.38 -11.08 -19.78
N TYR A 159 0.84 -11.27 -19.26
CA TYR A 159 1.58 -10.16 -18.65
C TYR A 159 2.08 -9.14 -19.67
N ALA A 160 2.67 -9.60 -20.78
CA ALA A 160 3.12 -8.74 -21.87
C ALA A 160 1.95 -7.99 -22.50
N ASP A 161 0.81 -8.64 -22.73
CA ASP A 161 -0.41 -8.02 -23.26
C ASP A 161 -0.90 -6.85 -22.38
N ILE A 162 -0.82 -7.02 -21.05
CA ILE A 162 -1.14 -5.96 -20.08
C ILE A 162 -0.15 -4.79 -20.19
N VAL A 163 1.15 -5.07 -20.27
CA VAL A 163 2.19 -4.04 -20.40
C VAL A 163 1.99 -3.27 -21.69
N GLU A 164 1.81 -3.93 -22.82
CA GLU A 164 1.61 -3.28 -24.13
C GLU A 164 0.37 -2.39 -24.15
N ARG A 165 -0.76 -2.88 -23.58
CA ARG A 165 -1.99 -2.09 -23.47
C ARG A 165 -1.80 -0.84 -22.60
N ALA A 166 -1.18 -1.00 -21.43
CA ALA A 166 -0.93 0.12 -20.52
C ALA A 166 0.09 1.12 -21.08
N ALA A 167 1.13 0.63 -21.77
CA ALA A 167 2.16 1.42 -22.43
C ALA A 167 1.56 2.32 -23.53
N SER A 168 0.69 1.74 -24.36
CA SER A 168 -0.05 2.48 -25.40
C SER A 168 -0.93 3.59 -24.80
N GLU A 169 -1.63 3.31 -23.70
CA GLU A 169 -2.48 4.30 -23.02
C GLU A 169 -1.68 5.41 -22.33
N ALA A 170 -0.55 5.07 -21.69
CA ALA A 170 0.31 6.02 -21.00
C ALA A 170 1.27 6.78 -21.94
N GLY A 171 1.43 6.35 -23.20
CA GLY A 171 2.35 6.94 -24.16
C GLY A 171 3.81 6.72 -23.81
N VAL A 172 4.16 5.54 -23.27
CA VAL A 172 5.54 5.17 -22.91
C VAL A 172 5.97 3.90 -23.63
N ASP A 173 7.27 3.75 -23.85
CA ASP A 173 7.85 2.56 -24.47
C ASP A 173 8.49 1.64 -23.42
N PHE A 174 8.40 0.33 -23.65
CA PHE A 174 9.00 -0.70 -22.80
C PHE A 174 10.04 -1.54 -23.55
N GLU A 175 11.16 -1.82 -22.88
CA GLU A 175 12.14 -2.81 -23.32
C GLU A 175 11.85 -4.17 -22.66
N PHE A 176 11.53 -5.20 -23.45
CA PHE A 176 11.22 -6.54 -22.96
C PHE A 176 12.48 -7.41 -22.86
N THR A 177 12.66 -8.10 -21.74
CA THR A 177 13.89 -8.85 -21.42
C THR A 177 13.71 -10.35 -21.22
N VAL A 178 12.47 -10.85 -21.35
CA VAL A 178 12.16 -12.28 -21.15
C VAL A 178 11.90 -12.93 -22.50
N ALA A 179 12.63 -14.00 -22.80
CA ALA A 179 12.41 -14.79 -24.02
C ALA A 179 11.29 -15.84 -23.83
N ASP A 180 11.37 -16.64 -22.76
CA ASP A 180 10.40 -17.69 -22.44
C ASP A 180 9.96 -17.60 -20.97
N HIS A 181 10.85 -17.95 -20.03
CA HIS A 181 10.59 -17.85 -18.60
C HIS A 181 11.44 -16.75 -17.94
N PRO A 182 10.90 -15.94 -17.02
CA PRO A 182 11.62 -14.82 -16.39
C PRO A 182 12.88 -15.24 -15.62
N THR A 183 12.88 -16.46 -15.08
CA THR A 183 13.99 -16.97 -14.27
C THR A 183 14.97 -17.86 -15.03
N THR A 184 14.92 -17.91 -16.37
CA THR A 184 15.97 -18.61 -17.13
C THR A 184 17.28 -17.81 -17.07
N ASP A 185 18.42 -18.49 -17.23
CA ASP A 185 19.72 -17.84 -17.27
C ASP A 185 19.80 -16.79 -18.39
N GLU A 186 19.18 -17.06 -19.54
CA GLU A 186 19.08 -16.14 -20.67
C GLU A 186 18.30 -14.87 -20.31
N SER A 187 17.08 -14.99 -19.78
CA SER A 187 16.26 -13.83 -19.40
C SER A 187 16.93 -13.00 -18.30
N LEU A 188 17.55 -13.66 -17.32
CA LEU A 188 18.28 -12.98 -16.25
C LEU A 188 19.55 -12.30 -16.75
N ALA A 189 20.25 -12.88 -17.73
CA ALA A 189 21.40 -12.25 -18.38
C ALA A 189 20.98 -11.01 -19.18
N ALA A 190 19.89 -11.10 -19.95
CA ALA A 190 19.32 -9.97 -20.68
C ALA A 190 18.93 -8.82 -19.74
N LEU A 191 18.28 -9.12 -18.60
CA LEU A 191 17.96 -8.11 -17.60
C LEU A 191 19.21 -7.43 -17.01
N ARG A 192 20.27 -8.20 -16.72
CA ARG A 192 21.54 -7.64 -16.22
C ARG A 192 22.21 -6.72 -17.25
N GLU A 193 22.22 -7.13 -18.51
CA GLU A 193 22.79 -6.37 -19.62
C GLU A 193 22.01 -5.08 -19.87
N THR A 194 20.68 -5.17 -19.88
CA THR A 194 19.75 -4.05 -20.01
C THR A 194 20.02 -2.97 -18.97
N LEU A 195 20.29 -3.37 -17.72
CA LEU A 195 20.55 -2.46 -16.60
C LEU A 195 22.05 -2.15 -16.40
N ALA A 196 22.92 -2.62 -17.28
CA ALA A 196 24.35 -2.38 -17.16
C ALA A 196 24.65 -0.87 -17.33
N GLY A 197 25.38 -0.30 -16.38
CA GLY A 197 25.74 1.13 -16.39
C GLY A 197 24.84 2.02 -15.54
N GLU A 198 23.60 1.62 -15.26
CA GLU A 198 22.64 2.40 -14.46
C GLU A 198 23.14 2.60 -13.01
N PRO A 199 23.03 3.79 -12.41
CA PRO A 199 23.55 4.03 -11.05
C PRO A 199 22.89 3.10 -10.03
N ARG A 200 23.66 2.71 -8.99
CA ARG A 200 23.13 1.91 -7.89
C ARG A 200 22.66 2.82 -6.76
N TYR A 201 21.38 2.71 -6.39
CA TYR A 201 20.88 3.32 -5.16
C TYR A 201 21.34 2.52 -3.95
N ARG A 202 21.36 3.16 -2.77
CA ARG A 202 21.84 2.51 -1.54
C ARG A 202 20.73 1.72 -0.86
N LYS A 203 21.09 0.68 -0.10
CA LYS A 203 20.12 -0.03 0.73
C LYS A 203 19.37 0.89 1.70
N ARG A 204 20.10 1.82 2.34
CA ARG A 204 19.51 2.80 3.26
C ARG A 204 18.49 3.71 2.57
N GLU A 205 18.79 4.11 1.34
CA GLU A 205 17.87 4.91 0.50
C GLU A 205 16.58 4.12 0.22
N ARG A 206 16.69 2.83 -0.10
CA ARG A 206 15.52 1.94 -0.24
C ARG A 206 14.68 1.86 1.04
N GLU A 207 15.33 1.75 2.20
CA GLU A 207 14.65 1.70 3.51
C GLU A 207 13.91 3.02 3.81
N HIS A 208 14.53 4.16 3.52
CA HIS A 208 13.89 5.47 3.62
C HIS A 208 12.71 5.62 2.65
N ASN A 209 12.88 5.23 1.39
CA ASN A 209 11.81 5.27 0.39
C ASN A 209 10.64 4.37 0.79
N THR A 210 10.93 3.21 1.40
CA THR A 210 9.90 2.28 1.88
C THR A 210 9.02 2.92 2.94
N VAL A 211 9.59 3.51 3.98
CA VAL A 211 8.76 4.13 5.04
C VAL A 211 7.99 5.36 4.53
N ARG A 212 8.54 6.13 3.59
CA ARG A 212 7.82 7.24 2.95
C ARG A 212 6.66 6.77 2.07
N ALA A 213 6.86 5.74 1.26
CA ALA A 213 5.81 5.18 0.42
C ALA A 213 4.66 4.57 1.26
N VAL A 214 4.99 3.90 2.37
CA VAL A 214 3.96 3.43 3.32
C VAL A 214 3.21 4.61 3.95
N ALA A 215 3.90 5.69 4.31
CA ALA A 215 3.25 6.90 4.82
C ALA A 215 2.30 7.52 3.78
N ASP A 216 2.71 7.66 2.51
CA ASP A 216 1.84 8.13 1.44
C ASP A 216 0.58 7.27 1.29
N TYR A 217 0.77 5.95 1.25
CA TYR A 217 -0.34 5.01 1.10
C TYR A 217 -1.33 5.10 2.28
N GLN A 218 -0.80 5.14 3.50
CA GLN A 218 -1.58 5.10 4.72
C GLN A 218 -2.27 6.42 5.03
N PHE A 219 -1.53 7.52 5.04
CA PHE A 219 -1.99 8.83 5.52
C PHE A 219 -2.52 9.73 4.41
N GLY A 220 -2.13 9.50 3.14
CA GLY A 220 -2.64 10.26 2.00
C GLY A 220 -1.60 11.11 1.30
N ALA A 221 -2.09 12.02 0.45
CA ALA A 221 -1.25 13.02 -0.20
C ALA A 221 -0.79 14.09 0.81
N GLY A 222 0.39 14.66 0.57
CA GLY A 222 0.93 15.77 1.36
C GLY A 222 0.24 17.11 1.04
N ALA A 223 0.76 18.21 1.60
CA ALA A 223 0.43 19.56 1.18
C ALA A 223 0.97 19.83 -0.23
N GLY A 224 0.06 20.13 -1.15
CA GLY A 224 0.39 20.67 -2.45
C GLY A 224 -0.59 20.22 -3.52
N ARG A 225 -0.83 21.08 -4.52
CA ARG A 225 -1.60 20.72 -5.73
C ARG A 225 -0.74 19.96 -6.74
N ASP A 226 0.57 20.04 -6.59
CA ASP A 226 1.53 19.80 -7.66
C ASP A 226 2.04 18.35 -7.68
N HIS A 227 1.43 17.45 -6.90
CA HIS A 227 1.79 16.03 -6.88
C HIS A 227 3.27 15.75 -6.50
N ALA A 228 4.05 16.77 -6.13
CA ALA A 228 5.49 16.66 -5.88
C ALA A 228 5.84 16.22 -4.44
N ARG A 229 4.91 16.29 -3.50
CA ARG A 229 5.12 15.91 -2.09
C ARG A 229 3.97 15.03 -1.58
N GLY A 230 4.31 13.95 -0.88
CA GLY A 230 3.37 13.03 -0.25
C GLY A 230 3.41 13.15 1.28
N ALA A 231 2.53 12.40 1.97
CA ALA A 231 2.60 12.34 3.43
C ALA A 231 3.97 11.84 3.92
N GLY A 232 4.64 10.97 3.17
CA GLY A 232 6.01 10.56 3.46
C GLY A 232 7.00 11.73 3.48
N ASP A 233 6.76 12.83 2.78
CA ASP A 233 7.64 13.99 2.76
C ASP A 233 7.27 15.00 3.85
N ASP A 234 5.98 15.25 4.05
CA ASP A 234 5.47 16.26 4.98
C ASP A 234 5.36 15.77 6.43
N LEU A 235 4.98 14.50 6.63
CA LEU A 235 4.90 13.90 7.96
C LEU A 235 6.28 13.54 8.47
N LEU A 236 7.11 12.90 7.65
CA LEU A 236 8.38 12.35 8.11
C LEU A 236 9.52 13.36 8.01
N GLY A 237 9.53 14.28 7.04
CA GLY A 237 10.62 15.24 6.88
C GLY A 237 11.96 14.55 6.70
N GLU A 238 13.04 15.02 7.32
CA GLU A 238 14.32 14.29 7.34
C GLU A 238 14.29 13.19 8.43
N ILE A 239 14.63 11.96 8.04
CA ILE A 239 14.54 10.79 8.93
C ILE A 239 15.79 9.90 8.89
N GLY A 240 16.01 9.20 10.00
CA GLY A 240 16.77 7.97 10.09
C GLY A 240 15.87 6.74 10.10
N THR A 241 16.46 5.59 9.77
CA THR A 241 15.85 4.28 9.97
C THR A 241 16.76 3.38 10.78
N GLU A 242 16.22 2.75 11.81
CA GLU A 242 16.92 1.77 12.63
C GLU A 242 16.27 0.38 12.55
N GLY A 243 16.98 -0.64 13.05
CA GLY A 243 16.53 -2.02 13.03
C GLY A 243 16.85 -2.72 11.72
N ARG A 244 16.08 -3.75 11.40
CA ARG A 244 16.28 -4.54 10.17
C ARG A 244 14.93 -4.71 9.49
N TYR A 245 14.88 -4.39 8.20
CA TYR A 245 13.73 -4.71 7.35
C TYR A 245 13.33 -6.19 7.52
N PRO A 246 12.03 -6.51 7.70
CA PRO A 246 10.87 -5.62 7.52
C PRO A 246 10.44 -4.77 8.75
N SER A 247 11.12 -4.88 9.89
CA SER A 247 10.76 -4.17 11.13
C SER A 247 11.64 -2.93 11.35
N LEU A 248 11.38 -1.87 10.57
CA LEU A 248 12.12 -0.61 10.67
C LEU A 248 11.50 0.33 11.71
N ARG A 249 12.34 0.99 12.52
CA ARG A 249 11.95 2.17 13.31
C ARG A 249 12.31 3.43 12.54
N VAL A 250 11.39 4.39 12.53
CA VAL A 250 11.59 5.71 11.91
C VAL A 250 11.94 6.71 13.01
N THR A 251 13.07 7.41 12.87
CA THR A 251 13.59 8.33 13.89
C THR A 251 13.90 9.71 13.31
N GLU A 252 13.83 10.73 14.14
CA GLU A 252 14.42 12.05 13.92
C GLU A 252 15.40 12.32 15.07
N GLY A 253 16.70 12.31 14.78
CA GLY A 253 17.72 12.25 15.83
C GLY A 253 17.53 11.01 16.70
N ASP A 254 17.41 11.22 18.02
CA ASP A 254 17.19 10.16 19.02
C ASP A 254 15.69 9.88 19.30
N GLU A 255 14.78 10.68 18.72
CA GLU A 255 13.35 10.52 18.94
C GLU A 255 12.72 9.59 17.90
N GLN A 256 11.97 8.60 18.36
CA GLN A 256 11.24 7.68 17.48
C GLN A 256 9.89 8.26 17.09
N LEU A 257 9.61 8.35 15.79
CA LEU A 257 8.35 8.83 15.23
C LEU A 257 7.36 7.69 14.96
N ALA A 258 7.86 6.57 14.43
CA ALA A 258 7.01 5.44 14.03
C ALA A 258 7.75 4.10 14.01
N THR A 259 7.00 3.01 13.85
CA THR A 259 7.52 1.68 13.51
C THR A 259 6.78 1.14 12.30
N LEU A 260 7.50 0.61 11.31
CA LEU A 260 6.92 -0.19 10.24
C LEU A 260 6.50 -1.55 10.80
N VAL A 261 5.20 -1.84 10.74
CA VAL A 261 4.58 -3.09 11.20
C VAL A 261 4.58 -4.09 10.04
N PRO A 262 5.44 -5.13 10.08
CA PRO A 262 5.60 -6.07 8.95
C PRO A 262 4.33 -6.83 8.61
N GLN A 263 3.46 -7.06 9.59
CA GLN A 263 2.28 -7.91 9.43
C GLN A 263 1.25 -7.30 8.49
N TYR A 264 1.20 -5.98 8.32
CA TYR A 264 0.21 -5.34 7.44
C TYR A 264 0.79 -4.22 6.57
N GLY A 265 2.10 -3.95 6.67
CA GLY A 265 2.76 -2.87 5.96
C GLY A 265 2.21 -1.49 6.33
N THR A 266 2.03 -1.23 7.63
CA THR A 266 1.55 0.06 8.16
C THR A 266 2.59 0.69 9.09
N LEU A 267 2.62 2.00 9.18
CA LEU A 267 3.33 2.74 10.21
C LEU A 267 2.46 2.85 11.46
N ALA A 268 3.01 2.41 12.59
CA ALA A 268 2.47 2.62 13.93
C ALA A 268 3.16 3.84 14.54
N LEU A 269 2.43 4.91 14.80
CA LEU A 269 2.98 6.16 15.34
C LEU A 269 3.27 6.05 16.84
N THR A 270 4.32 6.75 17.28
CA THR A 270 4.54 7.10 18.70
C THR A 270 3.78 8.39 19.05
N LEU A 271 3.82 8.83 20.31
CA LEU A 271 3.28 10.14 20.69
C LEU A 271 3.97 11.27 19.91
N ALA A 272 5.29 11.20 19.74
CA ALA A 272 6.04 12.17 18.93
C ALA A 272 5.58 12.18 17.46
N GLY A 273 5.42 11.00 16.85
CA GLY A 273 4.87 10.88 15.50
C GLY A 273 3.44 11.41 15.38
N GLY A 274 2.61 11.18 16.41
CA GLY A 274 1.25 11.72 16.47
C GLY A 274 1.22 13.25 16.54
N ARG A 275 2.08 13.87 17.36
CA ARG A 275 2.18 15.34 17.43
C ARG A 275 2.65 15.92 16.11
N ARG A 276 3.70 15.33 15.53
CA ARG A 276 4.21 15.71 14.22
C ARG A 276 3.14 15.60 13.13
N TRP A 277 2.27 14.58 13.21
CA TRP A 277 1.13 14.48 12.30
C TRP A 277 0.18 15.66 12.41
N LEU A 278 -0.20 16.06 13.63
CA LEU A 278 -1.08 17.21 13.87
C LEU A 278 -0.46 18.54 13.44
N GLU A 279 0.86 18.67 13.54
CA GLU A 279 1.63 19.86 13.15
C GLU A 279 1.92 19.91 11.64
N SER A 280 1.90 18.76 10.98
CA SER A 280 2.09 18.64 9.53
C SER A 280 0.83 19.12 8.77
N PRO A 281 0.97 19.45 7.47
CA PRO A 281 -0.18 19.73 6.63
C PRO A 281 -0.96 18.47 6.19
N VAL A 282 -0.50 17.26 6.55
CA VAL A 282 -1.18 16.01 6.20
C VAL A 282 -2.47 15.90 7.03
N PRO A 283 -3.65 15.70 6.42
CA PRO A 283 -4.89 15.56 7.17
C PRO A 283 -4.81 14.45 8.22
N ALA A 284 -4.97 14.83 9.49
CA ALA A 284 -4.90 13.91 10.61
C ALA A 284 -6.25 13.30 10.94
N LYS A 285 -6.27 11.99 11.21
CA LYS A 285 -7.47 11.27 11.62
C LYS A 285 -7.67 11.43 13.13
N ARG A 286 -8.50 12.40 13.50
CA ARG A 286 -8.70 12.81 14.90
C ARG A 286 -9.91 12.12 15.53
N VAL A 287 -9.79 11.80 16.81
CA VAL A 287 -10.88 11.32 17.68
C VAL A 287 -10.91 12.21 18.92
N GLY A 288 -11.97 12.99 19.06
CA GLY A 288 -12.23 13.83 20.23
C GLY A 288 -12.84 13.00 21.36
N ILE A 289 -12.26 13.06 22.56
CA ILE A 289 -12.78 12.36 23.75
C ILE A 289 -13.12 13.32 24.89
N ASP A 290 -13.89 12.82 25.85
CA ASP A 290 -14.21 13.55 27.07
C ASP A 290 -13.01 13.69 28.04
N GLY A 291 -13.23 14.18 29.26
CA GLY A 291 -12.20 14.53 30.24
C GLY A 291 -11.54 13.34 30.98
N PHE A 292 -11.06 12.32 30.26
CA PHE A 292 -10.31 11.19 30.82
C PHE A 292 -8.99 10.94 30.07
N VAL A 293 -8.07 10.22 30.73
CA VAL A 293 -6.84 9.69 30.13
C VAL A 293 -7.08 8.22 29.75
N PRO A 294 -6.97 7.83 28.46
CA PRO A 294 -7.21 6.45 28.07
C PRO A 294 -6.17 5.48 28.64
N GLU A 295 -6.63 4.41 29.29
CA GLU A 295 -5.81 3.28 29.73
C GLU A 295 -6.12 2.07 28.83
N GLY A 296 -5.31 1.90 27.79
CA GLY A 296 -5.39 0.78 26.83
C GLY A 296 -6.48 0.90 25.77
N SER A 297 -7.64 1.50 26.04
CA SER A 297 -8.68 1.68 25.02
C SER A 297 -9.56 2.90 25.25
N VAL A 298 -10.08 3.45 24.16
CA VAL A 298 -11.19 4.42 24.17
C VAL A 298 -12.47 3.68 23.83
N LEU A 299 -13.47 3.76 24.71
CA LEU A 299 -14.81 3.22 24.46
C LEU A 299 -15.67 4.26 23.74
N ALA A 300 -16.56 3.81 22.86
CA ALA A 300 -17.44 4.69 22.08
C ALA A 300 -18.23 5.72 22.92
N PRO A 301 -18.75 5.40 24.13
CA PRO A 301 -19.42 6.39 24.97
C PRO A 301 -18.57 7.60 25.40
N GLY A 302 -17.24 7.46 25.38
CA GLY A 302 -16.31 8.54 25.72
C GLY A 302 -15.84 9.35 24.51
N VAL A 303 -16.32 9.01 23.30
CA VAL A 303 -16.02 9.75 22.06
C VAL A 303 -17.07 10.85 21.87
N LEU A 304 -16.61 12.08 21.69
CA LEU A 304 -17.44 13.25 21.42
C LEU A 304 -17.65 13.45 19.92
N ASP A 305 -16.57 13.28 19.15
CA ASP A 305 -16.54 13.38 17.70
C ASP A 305 -15.38 12.57 17.12
N ALA A 306 -15.48 12.19 15.86
CA ALA A 306 -14.42 11.47 15.15
C ALA A 306 -14.44 11.83 13.67
N ASP A 307 -13.26 11.87 13.05
CA ASP A 307 -13.12 12.14 11.62
C ASP A 307 -13.83 11.06 10.78
N PRO A 308 -14.77 11.42 9.87
CA PRO A 308 -15.55 10.46 9.08
C PRO A 308 -14.71 9.67 8.05
N SER A 309 -13.48 10.10 7.76
CA SER A 309 -12.53 9.38 6.92
C SER A 309 -11.85 8.20 7.63
N ILE A 310 -12.04 8.06 8.94
CA ILE A 310 -11.52 6.93 9.72
C ILE A 310 -12.19 5.63 9.26
N ARG A 311 -11.37 4.64 8.98
CA ARG A 311 -11.73 3.24 8.74
C ARG A 311 -11.16 2.39 9.85
N VAL A 312 -11.78 1.23 10.06
CA VAL A 312 -11.27 0.24 11.01
C VAL A 312 -9.82 -0.11 10.65
N GLY A 313 -8.94 0.04 11.63
CA GLY A 313 -7.53 -0.25 11.55
C GLY A 313 -6.63 0.92 11.18
N ASP A 314 -7.17 2.10 10.86
CA ASP A 314 -6.37 3.30 10.68
C ASP A 314 -5.63 3.69 11.96
N GLU A 315 -4.45 4.29 11.80
CA GLU A 315 -3.86 5.07 12.88
C GLU A 315 -4.68 6.32 13.13
N VAL A 316 -4.88 6.66 14.40
CA VAL A 316 -5.63 7.82 14.84
C VAL A 316 -4.90 8.56 15.95
N VAL A 317 -5.14 9.87 16.00
CA VAL A 317 -4.75 10.73 17.11
C VAL A 317 -5.99 10.97 17.97
N VAL A 318 -5.88 10.69 19.26
CA VAL A 318 -6.93 10.90 20.24
C VAL A 318 -6.59 12.14 21.06
N GLU A 319 -7.51 13.11 21.09
CA GLU A 319 -7.35 14.36 21.84
C GLU A 319 -8.53 14.56 22.79
N GLY A 320 -8.23 14.90 24.04
CA GLY A 320 -9.22 15.32 25.02
C GLY A 320 -8.68 16.43 25.92
N PRO A 321 -9.51 17.02 26.79
CA PRO A 321 -9.09 18.08 27.70
C PRO A 321 -7.96 17.68 28.65
N ARG A 322 -7.76 16.39 28.89
CA ARG A 322 -6.76 15.83 29.81
C ARG A 322 -5.78 14.87 29.15
N ALA A 323 -5.89 14.63 27.85
CA ALA A 323 -5.17 13.52 27.25
C ALA A 323 -4.73 13.79 25.82
N PHE A 324 -3.57 13.24 25.50
CA PHE A 324 -3.08 13.04 24.15
C PHE A 324 -2.69 11.58 23.96
N ALA A 325 -3.18 10.95 22.91
CA ALA A 325 -2.87 9.54 22.66
C ALA A 325 -2.83 9.23 21.16
N VAL A 326 -2.17 8.11 20.85
CA VAL A 326 -2.17 7.50 19.51
C VAL A 326 -2.60 6.05 19.61
N GLY A 327 -3.31 5.59 18.60
CA GLY A 327 -3.85 4.24 18.59
C GLY A 327 -4.35 3.82 17.23
N LYS A 328 -5.01 2.66 17.22
CA LYS A 328 -5.61 2.06 16.05
C LYS A 328 -7.13 2.08 16.17
N ALA A 329 -7.81 2.59 15.15
CA ALA A 329 -9.27 2.60 15.10
C ALA A 329 -9.83 1.18 15.13
N ALA A 330 -10.81 0.93 16.01
CA ALA A 330 -11.57 -0.32 16.08
C ALA A 330 -12.99 -0.18 15.49
N MET A 331 -13.39 1.05 15.17
CA MET A 331 -14.64 1.41 14.48
C MET A 331 -14.33 2.36 13.32
N HIS A 332 -15.27 2.54 12.39
CA HIS A 332 -15.19 3.66 11.44
C HIS A 332 -15.66 4.95 12.14
N GLY A 333 -15.19 6.12 11.70
CA GLY A 333 -15.40 7.38 12.45
C GLY A 333 -16.87 7.69 12.72
N ASP A 334 -17.71 7.43 11.72
CA ASP A 334 -19.17 7.59 11.76
C ASP A 334 -19.84 6.67 12.81
N GLU A 335 -19.28 5.50 13.07
CA GLU A 335 -19.73 4.57 14.12
C GLU A 335 -19.20 4.96 15.49
N MET A 336 -17.99 5.51 15.59
CA MET A 336 -17.44 5.99 16.87
C MET A 336 -18.33 7.05 17.50
N ALA A 337 -18.79 8.03 16.72
CA ALA A 337 -19.61 9.14 17.21
C ALA A 337 -21.07 8.75 17.55
N ARG A 338 -21.59 7.65 16.99
CA ARG A 338 -23.01 7.24 17.14
C ARG A 338 -23.22 6.10 18.13
N SER A 339 -22.17 5.33 18.44
CA SER A 339 -22.31 4.09 19.20
C SER A 339 -22.31 4.32 20.70
N ALA A 340 -23.26 3.70 21.41
CA ALA A 340 -23.35 3.76 22.86
C ALA A 340 -22.53 2.69 23.60
N ARG A 341 -21.75 1.86 22.89
CA ARG A 341 -20.90 0.79 23.45
C ARG A 341 -19.86 0.31 22.45
N GLY A 342 -18.84 -0.38 22.96
CA GLY A 342 -17.77 -1.00 22.15
C GLY A 342 -16.48 -0.18 22.19
N ILE A 343 -15.39 -0.80 21.71
CA ILE A 343 -14.07 -0.17 21.63
C ILE A 343 -14.02 0.67 20.36
N ALA A 344 -13.78 1.97 20.49
CA ALA A 344 -13.60 2.90 19.37
C ALA A 344 -12.13 2.94 18.92
N VAL A 345 -11.20 2.97 19.87
CA VAL A 345 -9.75 3.01 19.60
C VAL A 345 -9.01 2.05 20.53
N ASP A 346 -8.15 1.21 19.96
CA ASP A 346 -7.12 0.45 20.68
C ASP A 346 -5.90 1.35 20.87
N VAL A 347 -5.66 1.81 22.10
CA VAL A 347 -4.67 2.86 22.40
C VAL A 347 -3.31 2.22 22.61
N ARG A 348 -2.33 2.69 21.85
CA ARG A 348 -0.93 2.22 21.97
C ARG A 348 -0.16 2.99 23.01
N HIS A 349 -0.26 4.31 22.97
CA HIS A 349 0.42 5.22 23.90
C HIS A 349 -0.52 6.35 24.25
N SER A 350 -0.51 6.76 25.52
CA SER A 350 -1.24 7.90 26.04
C SER A 350 -0.38 8.68 27.02
N GLU A 351 -0.69 9.97 27.17
CA GLU A 351 -0.13 10.85 28.18
C GLU A 351 -1.22 11.81 28.69
N GLU A 352 -1.00 12.32 29.91
CA GLU A 352 -1.83 13.36 30.51
C GLU A 352 -1.40 14.75 30.00
N ARG A 353 -2.38 15.63 29.77
CA ARG A 353 -2.18 17.02 29.30
C ARG A 353 -2.33 18.04 30.42
#